data_AF-A0AA37XJ53-F1
#
_entry.id   AF-A0AA37XJ53-F1
#
_cell.length_a   1.000
_cell.length_b   1.000
_cell.length_c   1.000
_cell.angle_alpha   90.00
_cell.angle_beta   90.00
_cell.angle_gamma   90.00
#
_symmetry.space_group_name_H-M   'P 1'
#
loop_
_entity.id
_entity.type
_entity.pdbx_description
1 polymer ?
#
loop_
_entity_poly.entity_id
_entity_poly.type
_entity_poly.pdbx_seq_one_letter_code
_entity_poly.pdbx_strand_id
1 'polypeptide(L)'
;MGVVPRVLNFSNYDEMIDKETTFKEICEAIYDADTANWAETYEELSYRVRTGFEDIAHHMEKNGGGKALVVSHGLTIAFLLNLINEESDVRMDLANGSVTHLTYEDGDFSCQSIGSTEYIEKGKELDQA
;
A
#
# COMPACT_ATOMS: atom_id res chain seq x y z
N MET A 1 -9.99 5.07 21.77
CA MET A 1 -8.58 4.80 21.39
C MET A 1 -8.55 3.52 20.59
N GLY A 2 -7.91 3.49 19.41
CA GLY A 2 -7.79 2.30 18.59
C GLY A 2 -6.90 1.23 19.21
N VAL A 3 -6.94 0.00 18.68
CA VAL A 3 -6.14 -1.12 19.18
C VAL A 3 -4.65 -0.87 19.00
N VAL A 4 -4.22 -0.44 17.80
CA VAL A 4 -2.79 -0.27 17.47
C VAL A 4 -2.10 0.81 18.33
N PRO A 5 -2.63 2.05 18.46
CA PRO A 5 -2.01 3.05 19.34
C PRO A 5 -1.89 2.57 20.79
N ARG A 6 -2.88 1.82 21.29
CA ARG A 6 -2.85 1.30 22.66
C ARG A 6 -1.74 0.28 22.88
N VAL A 7 -1.52 -0.62 21.92
CA VAL A 7 -0.49 -1.66 22.01
C VAL A 7 0.89 -1.01 21.94
N LEU A 8 1.05 0.00 21.10
CA LEU A 8 2.30 0.76 20.95
C LEU A 8 2.48 1.87 22.01
N ASN A 9 1.60 1.92 23.02
CA ASN A 9 1.66 2.89 24.12
C ASN A 9 1.61 4.38 23.69
N PHE A 10 0.84 4.66 22.64
CA PHE A 10 0.46 6.01 22.21
C PHE A 10 -0.94 6.37 22.68
N SER A 11 -1.18 7.66 22.96
CA SER A 11 -2.46 8.16 23.47
C SER A 11 -3.56 8.14 22.39
N ASN A 12 -3.18 8.31 21.12
CA ASN A 12 -4.08 8.32 19.97
C ASN A 12 -3.33 8.02 18.66
N TYR A 13 -4.07 7.95 17.55
CA TYR A 13 -3.50 7.70 16.22
C TYR A 13 -2.59 8.83 15.75
N ASP A 14 -2.95 10.09 16.02
CA ASP A 14 -2.16 11.25 15.61
C ASP A 14 -0.77 11.21 16.25
N GLU A 15 -0.68 10.87 17.54
CA GLU A 15 0.59 10.71 18.25
C GLU A 15 1.43 9.54 17.71
N MET A 16 0.80 8.40 17.45
CA MET A 16 1.48 7.23 16.85
C MET A 16 2.06 7.58 15.47
N ILE A 17 1.27 8.30 14.67
CA ILE A 17 1.66 8.77 13.35
C ILE A 17 2.80 9.81 13.46
N ASP A 18 2.72 10.75 14.41
CA ASP A 18 3.74 11.78 14.76
C ASP A 18 5.08 11.26 15.23
N LYS A 19 5.17 9.96 15.47
CA LYS A 19 6.41 9.30 15.86
C LYS A 19 7.04 8.44 14.77
N GLU A 20 6.58 8.57 13.53
CA GLU A 20 7.10 7.83 12.36
C GLU A 20 7.07 6.31 12.59
N THR A 21 6.00 5.82 13.23
CA THR A 21 5.79 4.39 13.46
C THR A 21 5.84 3.64 12.13
N THR A 22 6.72 2.65 12.05
CA THR A 22 6.95 1.86 10.83
C THR A 22 5.82 0.86 10.57
N PHE A 23 5.69 0.42 9.31
CA PHE A 23 4.77 -0.68 8.97
C PHE A 23 5.09 -1.96 9.74
N LYS A 24 6.36 -2.22 10.04
CA LYS A 24 6.78 -3.37 10.82
C LYS A 24 6.23 -3.32 12.24
N GLU A 25 6.43 -2.20 12.95
CA GLU A 25 5.91 -2.00 14.30
C GLU A 25 4.37 -2.11 14.34
N ILE A 26 3.68 -1.62 13.31
CA ILE A 26 2.22 -1.76 13.20
C ILE A 26 1.82 -3.22 13.02
N CYS A 27 2.49 -3.97 12.14
CA CYS A 27 2.19 -5.39 11.92
C CYS A 27 2.45 -6.20 13.19
N GLU A 28 3.58 -6.00 13.85
CA GLU A 28 3.93 -6.67 15.10
C GLU A 28 2.93 -6.35 16.21
N ALA A 29 2.50 -5.09 16.36
CA ALA A 29 1.48 -4.72 17.32
C ALA A 29 0.10 -5.34 17.03
N ILE A 30 -0.27 -5.50 15.76
CA ILE A 30 -1.51 -6.19 15.37
C ILE A 30 -1.39 -7.67 15.67
N TYR A 31 -0.27 -8.29 15.31
CA TYR A 31 0.01 -9.70 15.54
C TYR A 31 -0.01 -10.04 17.03
N ASP A 32 0.69 -9.26 17.87
CA ASP A 32 0.74 -9.45 19.32
C ASP A 32 -0.63 -9.27 20.00
N ALA A 33 -1.49 -8.42 19.42
CA ALA A 33 -2.84 -8.19 19.93
C ALA A 33 -3.84 -9.26 19.49
N ASP A 34 -3.52 -10.04 18.46
CA ASP A 34 -4.43 -11.01 17.86
C ASP A 34 -4.35 -12.38 18.55
N THR A 35 -5.26 -12.58 19.50
CA THR A 35 -5.37 -13.86 20.22
C THR A 35 -5.97 -14.99 19.39
N ALA A 36 -6.47 -14.72 18.18
CA ALA A 36 -7.05 -15.70 17.27
C ALA A 36 -6.03 -16.28 16.26
N ASN A 37 -4.82 -15.72 16.18
CA ASN A 37 -3.76 -16.10 15.22
C ASN A 37 -4.24 -16.05 13.75
N TRP A 38 -4.96 -14.98 13.39
CA TRP A 38 -5.40 -14.67 12.03
C TRP A 38 -4.53 -13.62 11.35
N ALA A 39 -3.88 -12.75 12.12
CA ALA A 39 -2.96 -11.75 11.62
C ALA A 39 -1.69 -12.41 11.07
N GLU A 40 -1.25 -11.94 9.90
CA GLU A 40 0.03 -12.32 9.32
C GLU A 40 1.19 -11.60 10.05
N THR A 41 2.35 -12.24 10.09
CA THR A 41 3.58 -11.54 10.47
C THR A 41 3.98 -10.50 9.42
N TYR A 42 4.88 -9.59 9.78
CA TYR A 42 5.43 -8.64 8.82
C TYR A 42 6.06 -9.34 7.61
N GLU A 43 6.79 -10.44 7.84
CA GLU A 43 7.45 -11.21 6.79
C GLU A 43 6.44 -11.91 5.87
N GLU A 44 5.38 -12.50 6.42
CA GLU A 44 4.29 -13.13 5.67
C GLU A 44 3.56 -12.10 4.80
N LEU A 45 3.19 -10.96 5.38
CA LEU A 45 2.53 -9.87 4.66
C LEU A 45 3.43 -9.28 3.57
N SER A 46 4.72 -9.05 3.87
CA SER A 46 5.72 -8.55 2.92
C SER A 46 5.85 -9.49 1.73
N TYR A 47 6.00 -10.79 2.01
CA TYR A 47 6.10 -11.81 0.97
C TYR A 47 4.84 -11.82 0.11
N ARG A 48 3.66 -11.94 0.73
CA ARG A 48 2.37 -12.04 0.02
C ARG A 48 2.11 -10.82 -0.86
N VAL A 49 2.38 -9.62 -0.37
CA VAL A 49 2.17 -8.39 -1.15
C VAL A 49 3.19 -8.32 -2.29
N ARG A 50 4.48 -8.51 -2.02
CA ARG A 50 5.51 -8.43 -3.07
C ARG A 50 5.28 -9.43 -4.19
N THR A 51 5.15 -10.72 -3.86
CA THR A 51 4.97 -11.76 -4.87
C THR A 51 3.64 -11.64 -5.59
N GLY A 52 2.58 -11.20 -4.91
CA GLY A 52 1.27 -11.00 -5.55
C GLY A 52 1.31 -9.95 -6.68
N PHE A 53 2.05 -8.86 -6.50
CA PHE A 53 2.23 -7.86 -7.55
C PHE A 53 3.24 -8.31 -8.62
N GLU A 54 4.33 -8.99 -8.24
CA GLU A 54 5.28 -9.58 -9.19
C GLU A 54 4.63 -10.62 -10.10
N ASP A 55 3.74 -11.47 -9.58
CA ASP A 55 3.01 -12.46 -10.37
C ASP A 55 2.16 -11.80 -11.45
N ILE A 56 1.54 -10.66 -11.15
CA ILE A 56 0.79 -9.86 -12.13
C ILE A 56 1.74 -9.32 -13.19
N ALA A 57 2.88 -8.75 -12.78
CA ALA A 57 3.86 -8.18 -13.70
C ALA A 57 4.47 -9.24 -14.64
N HIS A 58 4.91 -10.37 -14.10
CA HIS A 58 5.39 -11.51 -14.88
C HIS A 58 4.33 -12.05 -15.85
N HIS A 59 3.07 -12.10 -15.43
CA HIS A 59 1.97 -12.48 -16.32
C HIS A 59 1.84 -11.48 -17.48
N MET A 60 1.92 -10.17 -17.21
CA MET A 60 1.86 -9.14 -18.25
C MET A 60 3.04 -9.24 -19.22
N GLU A 61 4.27 -9.35 -18.73
CA GLU A 61 5.48 -9.50 -19.56
C GLU A 61 5.40 -10.71 -20.48
N LYS A 62 4.97 -11.86 -19.95
CA LYS A 62 4.78 -13.10 -20.73
C LYS A 62 3.77 -12.94 -21.87
N ASN A 63 2.81 -12.03 -21.72
CA ASN A 63 1.77 -11.75 -22.72
C ASN A 63 2.10 -10.55 -23.63
N GLY A 64 3.36 -10.11 -23.66
CA GLY A 64 3.82 -9.02 -24.53
C GLY A 64 3.84 -7.64 -23.88
N GLY A 65 3.70 -7.59 -22.54
CA GLY A 65 3.74 -6.37 -21.75
C GLY A 65 2.47 -5.53 -21.87
N GLY A 66 2.58 -4.23 -21.53
CA GLY A 66 1.49 -3.27 -21.59
C GLY A 66 1.00 -2.84 -20.22
N LYS A 67 -0.26 -2.37 -20.15
CA LYS A 67 -0.84 -1.78 -18.94
C LYS A 67 -1.79 -2.75 -18.26
N ALA A 68 -1.65 -2.90 -16.95
CA ALA A 68 -2.61 -3.58 -16.09
C ALA A 68 -3.30 -2.56 -15.17
N LEU A 69 -4.55 -2.85 -14.80
CA LEU A 69 -5.28 -2.12 -13.76
C LEU A 69 -5.48 -3.05 -12.56
N VAL A 70 -4.99 -2.63 -11.40
CA VAL A 70 -5.15 -3.36 -10.14
C VAL A 70 -5.96 -2.49 -9.18
N VAL A 71 -7.07 -3.01 -8.68
CA VAL A 71 -7.90 -2.35 -7.65
C VAL A 71 -7.55 -2.96 -6.30
N SER A 72 -7.12 -2.13 -5.36
CA SER A 72 -6.63 -2.56 -4.05
C SER A 72 -7.03 -1.58 -2.94
N HIS A 73 -6.59 -1.85 -1.71
CA HIS A 73 -6.85 -1.03 -0.53
C HIS A 73 -5.69 -0.05 -0.28
N GLY A 74 -5.99 1.12 0.31
CA GLY A 74 -5.00 2.17 0.59
C GLY A 74 -3.80 1.67 1.39
N LEU A 75 -4.02 0.88 2.44
CA LEU A 75 -2.93 0.31 3.26
C LEU A 75 -2.04 -0.64 2.45
N THR A 76 -2.62 -1.46 1.57
CA THR A 76 -1.85 -2.36 0.70
C THR A 76 -1.00 -1.59 -0.30
N ILE A 77 -1.54 -0.50 -0.88
CA ILE A 77 -0.80 0.35 -1.81
C ILE A 77 0.36 1.05 -1.11
N ALA A 78 0.11 1.66 0.06
CA ALA A 78 1.15 2.32 0.85
C ALA A 78 2.22 1.31 1.33
N PHE A 79 1.81 0.10 1.73
CA PHE A 79 2.74 -0.95 2.12
C PHE A 79 3.59 -1.43 0.94
N LEU A 80 3.01 -1.66 -0.25
CA LEU A 80 3.78 -2.01 -1.44
C LEU A 80 4.82 -0.93 -1.78
N LEU A 81 4.44 0.35 -1.73
CA LEU A 81 5.38 1.46 -1.95
C LEU A 81 6.53 1.44 -0.94
N ASN A 82 6.26 1.04 0.30
CA ASN A 82 7.28 0.97 1.35
C ASN A 82 8.28 -0.15 1.05
N LEU A 83 7.79 -1.30 0.58
CA LEU A 83 8.64 -2.39 0.12
C LEU A 83 9.49 -2.05 -1.11
N ILE A 84 9.08 -1.07 -1.91
CA ILE A 84 9.79 -0.69 -3.14
C ILE A 84 10.94 0.27 -2.85
N ASN A 85 10.70 1.35 -2.08
CA ASN A 85 11.67 2.43 -1.91
C ASN A 85 11.99 2.80 -0.46
N GLU A 86 11.43 2.14 0.55
CA GLU A 86 11.54 2.47 2.00
C GLU A 86 11.14 3.92 2.39
N GLU A 87 10.83 4.80 1.44
CA GLU A 87 10.54 6.23 1.66
C GLU A 87 9.07 6.54 1.92
N SER A 88 8.15 5.59 1.70
CA SER A 88 6.73 5.84 1.92
C SER A 88 6.32 5.59 3.36
N ASP A 89 5.88 6.67 3.99
CA ASP A 89 5.30 6.71 5.32
C ASP A 89 3.92 6.01 5.35
N VAL A 90 3.57 5.42 6.50
CA VAL A 90 2.22 4.94 6.84
C VAL A 90 1.18 6.06 6.65
N ARG A 91 1.60 7.33 6.67
CA ARG A 91 0.79 8.55 6.44
C ARG A 91 0.27 8.77 5.03
N MET A 92 0.53 7.90 4.06
CA MET A 92 0.08 8.12 2.70
C MET A 92 -1.46 8.19 2.61
N ASP A 93 -2.00 9.41 2.61
CA ASP A 93 -3.43 9.67 2.49
C ASP A 93 -3.85 9.51 1.02
N LEU A 94 -4.15 8.27 0.67
CA LEU A 94 -4.62 7.88 -0.66
C LEU A 94 -6.14 8.05 -0.72
N ALA A 95 -6.59 9.09 -1.42
CA ALA A 95 -8.01 9.32 -1.64
C ALA A 95 -8.67 8.14 -2.37
N ASN A 96 -9.93 7.84 -2.04
CA ASN A 96 -10.70 6.84 -2.77
C ASN A 96 -10.80 7.21 -4.25
N GLY A 97 -10.59 6.23 -5.13
CA GLY A 97 -10.57 6.44 -6.59
C GLY A 97 -9.30 7.10 -7.11
N SER A 98 -8.31 7.38 -6.24
CA SER A 98 -6.98 7.79 -6.69
C SER A 98 -6.22 6.64 -7.36
N VAL A 99 -5.25 7.01 -8.21
CA VAL A 99 -4.44 6.08 -9.00
C VAL A 99 -2.97 6.30 -8.69
N THR A 100 -2.30 5.24 -8.24
CA THR A 100 -0.84 5.14 -8.14
C THR A 100 -0.31 4.43 -9.38
N HIS A 101 0.63 5.05 -10.08
CA HIS A 101 1.23 4.51 -11.29
C HIS A 101 2.60 3.92 -10.96
N LEU A 102 2.73 2.61 -11.12
CA LEU A 102 3.97 1.86 -11.00
C LEU A 102 4.42 1.35 -12.37
N THR A 103 5.72 1.29 -12.59
CA THR A 103 6.37 0.58 -13.69
C THR A 103 7.08 -0.65 -13.13
N TYR A 104 7.11 -1.73 -13.90
CA TYR A 104 7.88 -2.94 -13.61
C TYR A 104 8.77 -3.23 -14.80
N GLU A 105 10.08 -3.28 -14.58
CA GLU A 105 11.09 -3.52 -15.61
C GLU A 105 12.30 -4.17 -14.96
N ASP A 106 12.92 -5.13 -15.66
CA ASP A 106 14.13 -5.85 -15.21
C ASP A 106 14.02 -6.49 -13.81
N GLY A 107 12.80 -6.87 -13.41
CA GLY A 107 12.54 -7.55 -12.14
C GLY A 107 12.15 -6.62 -10.98
N ASP A 108 12.16 -5.30 -11.19
CA ASP A 108 11.95 -4.32 -10.13
C ASP A 108 10.80 -3.35 -10.43
N PHE A 109 10.10 -2.95 -9.36
CA PHE A 109 9.09 -1.91 -9.43
C PHE A 109 9.72 -0.52 -9.25
N SER A 110 9.20 0.47 -9.97
CA SER A 110 9.51 1.88 -9.76
C SER A 110 8.22 2.71 -9.76
N CYS A 111 8.18 3.75 -8.93
CA CYS A 111 6.99 4.59 -8.77
C CYS A 111 7.05 5.83 -9.67
N GLN A 112 6.03 6.01 -10.52
CA GLN A 112 5.91 7.16 -11.42
C GLN A 112 5.03 8.27 -10.82
N SER A 113 3.92 7.90 -10.18
CA SER A 113 3.05 8.83 -9.48
C SER A 113 2.25 8.11 -8.39
N ILE A 114 1.86 8.87 -7.38
CA ILE A 114 1.20 8.36 -6.18
C ILE A 114 -0.13 9.07 -6.00
N GLY A 115 -1.22 8.31 -5.80
CA GLY A 115 -2.49 8.86 -5.33
C GLY A 115 -3.10 9.94 -6.24
N SER A 116 -2.94 9.87 -7.56
CA SER A 116 -3.51 10.86 -8.49
C SER A 116 -5.03 10.74 -8.61
N THR A 117 -5.75 11.82 -8.34
CA THR A 117 -7.21 11.93 -8.56
C THR A 117 -7.55 12.56 -9.91
N GLU A 118 -6.56 12.86 -10.76
CA GLU A 118 -6.73 13.53 -12.06
C GLU A 118 -7.71 12.78 -12.98
N TYR A 119 -7.75 11.45 -12.90
CA TYR A 119 -8.66 10.60 -13.67
C TYR A 119 -10.13 10.82 -13.30
N ILE A 120 -10.42 11.18 -12.04
CA ILE A 120 -11.77 11.49 -11.59
C ILE A 120 -12.25 12.78 -12.25
N GLU A 121 -11.41 13.83 -12.25
CA GLU A 121 -11.76 15.11 -12.84
C GLU A 121 -11.91 15.02 -14.36
N LYS A 122 -11.00 14.32 -15.04
CA LYS A 122 -11.13 14.03 -16.49
C LYS A 122 -12.41 13.25 -16.80
N GLY A 123 -12.78 12.31 -15.95
CA GLY A 123 -14.04 11.56 -16.10
C GLY A 123 -15.28 12.47 -16.04
N LYS A 124 -15.30 13.44 -15.12
CA LYS A 124 -16.39 14.42 -15.00
C LYS A 124 -16.46 15.36 -16.20
N GLU A 125 -15.32 15.80 -16.74
CA GLU A 125 -15.27 16.65 -17.93
C GLU A 125 -15.82 15.95 -19.17
N LEU A 126 -15.51 14.65 -19.34
CA LEU A 126 -16.01 13.84 -20.45
C LEU A 126 -17.52 13.58 -20.36
N ASP A 127 -18.07 13.47 -19.15
CA ASP A 127 -19.53 13.29 -18.93
C ASP A 127 -20.34 14.56 -19.27
N GLN A 128 -19.69 15.72 -19.31
CA GLN A 128 -20.30 17.01 -19.62
C GLN A 128 -20.18 17.42 -21.10
N ALA A 129 -19.50 16.61 -21.92
CA ALA A 129 -19.24 16.85 -23.35
C ALA A 129 -20.24 16.11 -24.26
#